data_AF-A0A7X9J7A6-F1
#
_entry.id   AF-A0A7X9J7A6-F1
#
_cell.length_a   1.000
_cell.length_b   1.000
_cell.length_c   1.000
_cell.angle_alpha   90.00
_cell.angle_beta   90.00
_cell.angle_gamma   90.00
#
_symmetry.space_group_name_H-M   'P 1'
#
loop_
_entity.id
_entity.type
_entity.pdbx_description
1 polymer ?
#
loop_
_entity_poly.entity_id
_entity_poly.type
_entity_poly.pdbx_seq_one_letter_code
_entity_poly.pdbx_strand_id
1 'polypeptide(L)' 'MMQVFAFANQKGGVAKTTSAVTLAAGLARRNHRVLLVDLDPQG' A
#
# COMPACT_ATOMS: atom_id res chain seq x y z
N MET A 1 8.01 -16.40 4.89
CA MET A 1 7.56 -16.19 3.50
C MET A 1 7.05 -14.76 3.39
N MET A 2 7.41 -14.02 2.33
CA MET A 2 6.94 -12.64 2.14
C MET A 2 5.49 -12.63 1.63
N GLN A 3 4.64 -11.79 2.22
CA GLN A 3 3.26 -11.57 1.77
C GLN A 3 3.23 -10.33 0.86
N VAL A 4 2.50 -10.41 -0.25
CA VAL A 4 2.35 -9.31 -1.21
C VAL A 4 0.89 -8.87 -1.25
N PHE A 5 0.65 -7.59 -0.98
CA PHE A 5 -0.68 -6.97 -1.06
C PHE A 5 -0.74 -6.03 -2.26
N ALA A 6 -1.76 -6.17 -3.10
CA ALA A 6 -2.00 -5.29 -4.24
C ALA A 6 -3.24 -4.42 -4.01
N PHE A 7 -3.07 -3.09 -4.04
CA PHE A 7 -4.16 -2.12 -3.90
C PHE A 7 -4.59 -1.62 -5.28
N ALA A 8 -5.59 -2.28 -5.87
CA ALA A 8 -6.07 -1.96 -7.22
C ALA A 8 -7.59 -1.77 -7.24
N ASN A 9 -8.05 -0.81 -8.05
CA ASN A 9 -9.45 -0.54 -8.32
C ASN A 9 -9.55 0.24 -9.64
N GLN A 10 -10.55 -0.10 -10.46
CA GLN A 10 -10.82 0.51 -11.77
C GLN A 10 -11.24 1.98 -11.69
N LYS A 11 -11.59 2.48 -10.49
CA LYS A 11 -11.95 3.87 -10.25
C LYS A 11 -10.83 4.66 -9.57
N GLY A 12 -10.56 5.88 -10.04
CA GLY A 12 -9.71 6.86 -9.38
C GLY A 12 -10.38 7.52 -8.17
N GLY A 13 -9.61 8.06 -7.23
CA GLY A 13 -10.15 8.78 -6.06
C GLY A 13 -10.80 7.89 -4.99
N VAL A 14 -10.55 6.58 -5.01
CA VAL A 14 -11.11 5.61 -4.04
C VAL A 14 -10.13 5.23 -2.91
N ALA A 15 -9.18 6.11 -2.60
CA ALA A 15 -8.22 5.94 -1.50
C ALA A 15 -7.27 4.73 -1.59
N LYS A 16 -6.91 4.25 -2.79
CA LYS A 16 -5.95 3.15 -2.99
C LYS A 16 -4.59 3.45 -2.35
N THR A 17 -3.99 4.58 -2.74
CA THR A 17 -2.69 5.05 -2.22
C THR A 17 -2.74 5.28 -0.72
N THR A 18 -3.79 5.96 -0.24
CA THR A 18 -4.02 6.18 1.20
C THR A 18 -4.09 4.87 1.98
N SER A 19 -4.79 3.86 1.46
CA SER A 19 -4.94 2.56 2.10
C SER A 19 -3.62 1.79 2.12
N ALA A 20 -2.86 1.80 1.02
CA ALA A 20 -1.56 1.17 0.91
C ALA A 20 -0.54 1.77 1.92
N VAL A 21 -0.46 3.11 1.98
CA VAL A 21 0.40 3.84 2.92
C VAL A 21 -0.03 3.58 4.38
N THR A 22 -1.33 3.60 4.66
CA THR A 22 -1.86 3.38 6.01
C THR A 22 -1.55 1.96 6.51
N LEU A 23 -1.76 0.95 5.66
CA LEU A 23 -1.42 -0.44 6.00
C LEU A 23 0.10 -0.59 6.21
N ALA A 24 0.91 -0.04 5.31
CA ALA A 24 2.36 -0.09 5.41
C ALA A 24 2.87 0.53 6.73
N ALA A 25 2.35 1.71 7.09
CA ALA A 25 2.69 2.38 8.35
C ALA A 25 2.26 1.55 9.56
N GLY A 26 1.06 0.96 9.53
CA GLY A 26 0.57 0.09 10.61
C GLY A 26 1.41 -1.17 10.79
N LEU A 27 1.87 -1.79 9.70
CA LEU A 27 2.76 -2.95 9.73
C LEU A 27 4.17 -2.59 10.22
N ALA A 28 4.73 -1.48 9.74
CA ALA A 28 6.02 -0.98 10.19
C ALA A 28 6.02 -0.67 11.70
N ARG A 29 4.95 -0.06 12.23
CA ARG A 29 4.76 0.17 13.67
C ARG A 29 4.70 -1.10 14.51
N ARG A 30 4.35 -2.24 13.89
CA ARG A 30 4.35 -3.57 14.51
C ARG A 30 5.68 -4.32 14.28
N ASN A 31 6.74 -3.61 13.90
CA ASN A 31 8.09 -4.15 13.61
C ASN A 31 8.13 -5.15 12.45
N HIS A 32 7.16 -5.13 11.53
CA HIS A 32 7.29 -5.86 10.28
C HIS A 32 8.17 -5.09 9.30
N ARG A 33 9.02 -5.82 8.54
CA ARG A 33 9.71 -5.26 7.38
C ARG A 33 8.71 -5.07 6.26
N VAL A 34 8.58 -3.85 5.77
CA VAL A 34 7.61 -3.48 4.73
C VAL A 34 8.36 -2.84 3.57
N LEU A 35 7.96 -3.19 2.35
CA LEU A 35 8.33 -2.50 1.12
C LEU A 35 7.04 -1.96 0.51
N LEU A 36 6.97 -0.64 0.31
CA LEU A 36 5.89 -0.02 -0.44
C LEU A 36 6.38 0.24 -1.86
N VAL A 37 5.62 -0.20 -2.86
CA VAL A 37 5.92 0.02 -4.28
C VAL A 37 4.77 0.86 -4.85
N ASP A 38 5.09 2.04 -5.37
CA ASP A 38 4.12 2.87 -6.07
C ASP A 38 4.18 2.57 -7.57
N LEU A 39 3.02 2.19 -8.11
CA LEU A 39 2.81 1.87 -9.52
C LEU A 39 1.72 2.77 -10.12
N ASP A 40 1.19 3.72 -9.35
CA ASP A 40 0.18 4.65 -9.87
C ASP A 40 0.91 5.70 -10.72
N PRO A 41 0.55 5.87 -12.01
CA PRO A 41 1.12 6.93 -12.84
C PRO A 41 0.76 8.34 -12.32
N GLN A 42 -0.23 8.43 -11.43
CA GLN A 42 -0.61 9.66 -10.73
C GLN A 42 0.12 9.72 -9.37
N GLY A 43 1.43 9.99 -9.42
CA GLY A 43 2.24 10.37 -8.26
C GLY A 43 2.20 11.87 -8.00
#